data_AF-W6A1S7-F1
#
_entry.id   AF-W6A1S7-F1
#
_cell.length_a   1.000
_cell.length_b   1.000
_cell.length_c   1.000
_cell.angle_alpha   90.00
_cell.angle_beta   90.00
_cell.angle_gamma   90.00
#
_symmetry.space_group_name_H-M   'P 1'
#
loop_
_entity.id
_entity.type
_entity.pdbx_description
1 polymer ?
#
loop_
_entity_poly.entity_id
_entity_poly.type
_entity_poly.pdbx_seq_one_letter_code
_entity_poly.pdbx_strand_id
1 'polypeptide(L)'
;EEIDRVNLEMEAAEREYNLNRAAELKYSTLMTLQRQLEEAEKYLADYRISGKSLLREEVTDVDIAEIVSRWTGIPLSNLQQSEREKLVLLEEVLHRRVVGQDMVVKSVADAIRRSRAGLSDPNRPIASFMFMGPTGVGK
;
A
#
# COMPACT_ATOMS: atom_id res chain seq x y z
N GLU A 1 9.02 19.11 13.08
CA GLU A 1 8.56 20.00 14.18
C GLU A 1 9.05 21.44 14.04
N GLU A 2 10.36 21.74 14.08
CA GLU A 2 10.84 23.13 13.97
C GLU A 2 10.60 23.74 12.58
N ILE A 3 10.83 22.99 11.50
CA ILE A 3 10.53 23.43 10.12
C ILE A 3 9.03 23.74 9.96
N ASP A 4 8.17 22.88 10.51
CA ASP A 4 6.71 23.07 10.46
C ASP A 4 6.27 24.32 11.19
N ARG A 5 6.90 24.62 12.34
CA ARG A 5 6.66 25.85 13.10
C ARG A 5 7.09 27.09 12.31
N VAL A 6 8.26 27.07 11.69
CA VAL A 6 8.75 28.19 10.86
C VAL A 6 7.87 28.41 9.63
N ASN A 7 7.35 27.33 9.02
CA ASN A 7 6.38 27.44 7.93
C ASN A 7 5.09 28.13 8.37
N LEU A 8 4.56 27.76 9.54
CA LEU A 8 3.37 28.41 10.11
C LEU A 8 3.60 29.89 10.44
N GLU A 9 4.76 30.24 11.00
CA GLU A 9 5.15 31.63 11.29
C GLU A 9 5.32 32.46 10.02
N MET A 10 5.88 31.86 8.96
CA MET A 10 6.04 32.51 7.66
C MET A 10 4.69 32.77 6.98
N GLU A 11 3.77 31.79 6.99
CA GLU A 11 2.40 31.97 6.50
C GLU A 11 1.62 33.04 7.27
N ALA A 12 1.86 33.16 8.59
CA ALA A 12 1.27 34.21 9.40
C ALA A 12 1.84 35.59 9.02
N ALA A 13 3.16 35.72 8.88
CA ALA A 13 3.81 36.96 8.46
C ALA A 13 3.40 37.41 7.05
N GLU A 14 3.20 36.48 6.12
CA GLU A 14 2.67 36.77 4.79
C GLU A 14 1.22 37.28 4.84
N ARG A 15 0.36 36.67 5.66
CA ARG A 15 -1.02 37.12 5.88
C ARG A 15 -1.11 38.52 6.49
N GLU A 16 -0.15 38.88 7.34
CA GLU A 16 -0.05 40.21 7.95
C GLU A 16 0.69 41.23 7.06
N TYR A 17 1.04 40.88 5.82
CA TYR A 17 1.83 41.70 4.89
C TYR A 17 3.21 42.11 5.43
N ASN A 18 3.75 41.40 6.43
CA ASN A 18 5.08 41.60 6.95
C ASN A 18 6.13 40.85 6.12
N LEU A 19 6.35 41.34 4.90
CA LEU A 19 7.22 40.72 3.90
C LEU A 19 8.69 40.66 4.35
N ASN A 20 9.15 41.60 5.16
CA ASN A 20 10.51 41.59 5.72
C ASN A 20 10.71 40.39 6.66
N ARG A 21 9.75 40.15 7.55
CA ARG A 21 9.82 39.02 8.49
C ARG A 21 9.67 37.69 7.78
N ALA A 22 8.79 37.59 6.79
CA ALA A 22 8.66 36.39 5.96
C ALA A 22 9.94 36.07 5.18
N ALA A 23 10.59 37.08 4.60
CA ALA A 23 11.87 36.91 3.90
C ALA A 23 12.99 36.47 4.85
N GLU A 24 13.08 37.05 6.05
CA GLU A 24 14.04 36.64 7.07
C GLU A 24 13.83 35.16 7.47
N LEU A 25 12.59 34.78 7.78
CA LEU A 25 12.25 33.39 8.14
C LEU A 25 12.60 32.41 7.03
N LYS A 26 12.33 32.78 5.77
CA LYS A 26 12.61 31.94 4.60
C LYS A 26 14.10 31.75 4.33
N TYR A 27 14.86 32.83 4.24
CA TYR A 27 16.25 32.79 3.78
C TYR A 27 17.26 32.48 4.89
N SER A 28 16.95 32.83 6.14
CA SER A 28 17.83 32.52 7.28
C SER A 28 17.44 31.20 7.92
N THR A 29 16.23 31.10 8.48
CA THR A 29 15.90 30.03 9.41
C THR A 29 15.44 28.76 8.69
N LEU A 30 14.53 28.88 7.73
CA LEU A 30 14.00 27.73 7.00
C LEU A 30 15.10 27.08 6.16
N MET A 31 15.89 27.86 5.43
CA MET A 31 16.97 27.35 4.58
C MET A 31 18.08 26.66 5.40
N THR A 32 18.40 27.15 6.60
CA THR A 32 19.38 26.50 7.49
C THR A 32 18.84 25.20 8.08
N LEU A 33 17.60 25.19 8.55
CA LEU A 33 16.94 23.99 9.07
C LEU A 33 16.79 22.91 8.00
N GLN A 34 16.43 23.28 6.76
CA GLN A 34 16.38 22.35 5.63
C GLN A 34 17.75 21.77 5.31
N ARG A 35 18.81 22.59 5.30
CA ARG A 35 20.17 22.10 5.09
C ARG A 35 20.61 21.13 6.18
N GLN A 36 20.30 21.42 7.45
CA GLN A 36 20.61 20.53 8.58
C GLN A 36 19.86 19.20 8.48
N LEU A 37 18.59 19.24 8.07
CA LEU A 37 17.81 18.03 7.82
C LEU A 37 18.44 17.18 6.71
N GLU A 38 18.78 17.80 5.58
CA GLU A 38 19.37 17.11 4.43
C GLU A 38 20.76 16.52 4.74
N GLU A 39 21.55 17.22 5.56
CA GLU A 39 22.83 16.72 6.09
C GLU A 39 22.62 15.51 7.03
N ALA A 40 21.66 15.60 7.95
CA ALA A 40 21.34 14.51 8.87
C ALA A 40 20.80 13.27 8.14
N GLU A 41 19.94 13.46 7.14
CA GLU A 41 19.42 12.40 6.28
C GLU A 41 20.54 11.72 5.48
N LYS A 42 21.48 12.49 4.91
CA LYS A 42 22.67 11.93 4.24
C LYS A 42 23.55 11.13 5.19
N TYR A 43 23.83 11.67 6.38
CA TYR A 43 24.58 10.96 7.41
C TYR A 43 23.90 9.64 7.80
N LEU A 44 22.56 9.63 7.95
CA LEU A 44 21.78 8.43 8.23
C LEU A 44 21.83 7.43 7.07
N ALA A 45 21.75 7.89 5.83
CA ALA A 45 21.84 7.05 4.64
C ALA A 45 23.23 6.37 4.52
N ASP A 46 24.31 7.13 4.72
CA ASP A 46 25.68 6.61 4.72
C ASP A 46 25.89 5.63 5.89
N TYR A 47 25.32 5.93 7.06
CA TYR A 47 25.36 5.05 8.22
C TYR A 47 24.61 3.73 7.99
N ARG A 48 23.46 3.76 7.31
CA ARG A 48 22.73 2.56 6.86
C ARG A 48 23.57 1.70 5.92
N ILE A 49 24.26 2.29 4.94
CA ILE A 49 25.14 1.58 4.01
C ILE A 49 26.34 0.95 4.74
N SER A 50 26.85 1.61 5.79
CA SER A 50 27.98 1.13 6.59
C SER A 50 27.68 -0.14 7.42
N GLY A 51 26.42 -0.60 7.46
CA GLY A 51 26.02 -1.84 8.15
C GLY A 51 25.97 -1.74 9.68
N LYS A 52 26.16 -0.55 10.27
CA LYS A 52 26.11 -0.31 11.73
C LYS A 52 24.70 0.02 12.27
N SER A 53 23.71 0.14 11.39
CA SER A 53 22.34 0.51 11.78
C SER A 53 21.57 -0.71 12.29
N LEU A 54 21.51 -0.91 13.61
CA LEU A 54 20.63 -1.89 14.27
C LEU A 54 19.17 -1.42 14.35
N LEU A 55 18.92 -0.12 14.13
CA LEU A 55 17.60 0.49 14.19
C LEU A 55 17.13 0.82 12.77
N ARG A 56 15.98 0.27 12.40
CA ARG A 56 15.25 0.59 11.16
C ARG A 56 14.04 1.43 11.56
N GLU A 57 14.08 2.72 11.27
CA GLU A 57 13.01 3.67 11.64
C GLU A 57 11.89 3.78 10.60
N GLU A 58 11.98 3.04 9.48
CA GLU A 58 10.96 3.01 8.44
C GLU A 58 10.08 1.78 8.55
N VAL A 59 8.77 2.00 8.46
CA VAL A 59 7.76 0.95 8.33
C VAL A 59 7.64 0.58 6.85
N THR A 60 7.86 -0.70 6.54
CA THR A 60 7.73 -1.25 5.18
C THR A 60 6.52 -2.15 5.03
N ASP A 61 6.18 -2.47 3.77
CA ASP A 61 5.09 -3.39 3.45
C ASP A 61 5.25 -4.75 4.13
N VAL A 62 6.49 -5.18 4.35
CA VAL A 62 6.82 -6.44 5.05
C VAL A 62 6.42 -6.37 6.52
N ASP A 63 6.67 -5.24 7.18
CA ASP A 63 6.34 -5.03 8.59
C ASP A 63 4.82 -5.02 8.78
N ILE A 64 4.09 -4.36 7.87
CA ILE A 64 2.62 -4.37 7.85
C ILE A 64 2.08 -5.80 7.64
N ALA A 65 2.63 -6.52 6.66
CA ALA A 65 2.20 -7.87 6.33
C ALA A 65 2.48 -8.87 7.47
N GLU A 66 3.54 -8.68 8.26
CA GLU A 66 3.82 -9.51 9.43
C GLU A 66 2.74 -9.35 10.52
N ILE A 67 2.34 -8.11 10.80
CA ILE A 67 1.27 -7.83 11.76
C ILE A 67 -0.05 -8.42 11.29
N VAL A 68 -0.42 -8.21 10.02
CA VAL A 68 -1.66 -8.77 9.43
C VAL A 68 -1.64 -10.31 9.45
N SER A 69 -0.50 -10.93 9.13
CA SER A 69 -0.29 -12.38 9.22
C SER A 69 -0.56 -12.89 10.64
N ARG A 70 0.01 -12.24 11.65
CA ARG A 70 -0.16 -12.62 13.07
C ARG A 70 -1.61 -12.54 13.53
N TRP A 71 -2.37 -11.53 13.06
CA TRP A 71 -3.77 -11.35 13.43
C TRP A 71 -4.72 -12.29 12.68
N THR A 72 -4.45 -12.56 11.40
CA THR A 72 -5.34 -13.35 10.53
C THR A 72 -5.00 -14.83 10.49
N GLY A 73 -3.78 -15.21 10.90
CA GLY A 73 -3.23 -16.56 10.73
C GLY A 73 -2.87 -16.91 9.29
N ILE A 74 -2.94 -15.95 8.35
CA ILE A 74 -2.60 -16.16 6.95
C ILE A 74 -1.08 -16.04 6.78
N PRO A 75 -0.39 -17.05 6.20
CA PRO A 75 1.06 -17.00 6.01
C PRO A 75 1.54 -15.75 5.26
N LEU A 76 2.68 -15.19 5.69
CA LEU A 76 3.28 -14.01 5.07
C LEU A 76 3.50 -14.17 3.56
N SER A 77 3.93 -15.37 3.13
CA SER A 77 4.10 -15.72 1.72
C SER A 77 2.81 -15.53 0.90
N ASN A 78 1.65 -15.79 1.50
CA ASN A 78 0.35 -15.64 0.85
C ASN A 78 -0.09 -14.18 0.80
N LEU A 79 0.36 -13.34 1.75
CA LEU A 79 0.06 -11.91 1.78
C LEU A 79 0.94 -11.13 0.78
N GLN A 80 2.20 -11.54 0.62
CA GLN A 80 3.14 -10.90 -0.32
C GLN A 80 2.88 -11.23 -1.78
N GLN A 81 2.15 -12.31 -2.08
CA GLN A 81 1.82 -12.68 -3.45
C GLN A 81 0.91 -11.63 -4.11
N SER A 82 1.30 -11.19 -5.31
CA SER A 82 0.57 -10.16 -6.05
C SER A 82 -0.86 -10.61 -6.37
N GLU A 83 -1.81 -9.67 -6.28
CA GLU A 83 -3.22 -9.95 -6.62
C GLU A 83 -3.37 -10.43 -8.07
N ARG A 84 -2.54 -9.89 -8.97
CA ARG A 84 -2.48 -10.32 -10.37
C ARG A 84 -2.11 -11.80 -10.50
N GLU A 85 -1.06 -12.27 -9.81
CA GLU A 85 -0.67 -13.68 -9.83
C GLU A 85 -1.76 -14.59 -9.29
N LYS A 86 -2.41 -14.18 -8.18
CA LYS A 86 -3.55 -14.93 -7.62
C LYS A 86 -4.68 -15.10 -8.62
N LEU A 87 -4.98 -14.08 -9.41
CA LEU A 87 -6.03 -14.11 -10.43
C LEU A 87 -5.68 -14.97 -11.65
N VAL A 88 -4.41 -14.98 -12.05
CA VAL A 88 -3.93 -15.86 -13.13
C VAL A 88 -4.04 -17.33 -12.72
N LEU A 89 -3.69 -17.65 -11.48
CA LEU A 89 -3.73 -19.03 -10.95
C LEU A 89 -5.10 -19.44 -10.39
N LEU A 90 -6.11 -18.55 -10.43
CA LEU A 90 -7.38 -18.75 -9.73
C LEU A 90 -8.10 -20.05 -10.14
N GLU A 91 -8.12 -20.37 -11.44
CA GLU A 91 -8.74 -21.61 -11.94
C GLU A 91 -8.04 -22.86 -11.40
N GLU A 92 -6.70 -22.87 -11.45
CA GLU A 92 -5.89 -23.97 -10.93
C GLU A 92 -6.14 -24.17 -9.43
N VAL A 93 -6.17 -23.07 -8.67
CA VAL A 93 -6.44 -23.11 -7.23
C VAL A 93 -7.83 -23.67 -6.94
N LEU A 94 -8.85 -23.30 -7.71
CA LEU A 94 -10.20 -23.84 -7.55
C LEU A 94 -10.26 -25.35 -7.88
N HIS A 95 -9.56 -25.78 -8.94
CA HIS A 95 -9.49 -27.19 -9.34
C HIS A 95 -8.79 -28.10 -8.32
N ARG A 96 -7.99 -27.56 -7.39
CA ARG A 96 -7.44 -28.36 -6.27
C ARG A 96 -8.52 -28.92 -5.35
N ARG A 97 -9.72 -28.32 -5.35
CA ARG A 97 -10.85 -28.75 -4.50
C ARG A 97 -12.10 -29.12 -5.29
N VAL A 98 -12.28 -28.54 -6.48
CA VAL A 98 -13.44 -28.80 -7.34
C VAL A 98 -13.01 -29.75 -8.46
N VAL A 99 -13.57 -30.95 -8.43
CA VAL A 99 -13.31 -32.01 -9.43
C VAL A 99 -14.41 -31.98 -10.49
N GLY A 100 -14.02 -31.99 -11.76
CA GLY A 100 -14.93 -31.71 -12.87
C GLY A 100 -15.37 -30.24 -12.86
N GLN A 101 -16.51 -29.91 -13.48
CA GLN A 101 -17.06 -28.54 -13.47
C GLN A 101 -16.16 -27.47 -14.12
N ASP A 102 -15.34 -27.81 -15.12
CA ASP A 102 -14.41 -26.89 -15.78
C ASP A 102 -15.10 -25.60 -16.27
N MET A 103 -16.30 -25.75 -16.86
CA MET A 103 -17.09 -24.61 -17.33
C MET A 103 -17.50 -23.68 -16.18
N VAL A 104 -17.84 -24.22 -15.01
CA VAL A 104 -18.26 -23.43 -13.84
C VAL A 104 -17.06 -22.71 -13.24
N VAL A 105 -15.95 -23.42 -13.03
CA VAL A 105 -14.71 -22.85 -12.49
C VAL A 105 -14.22 -21.70 -13.38
N LYS A 106 -14.17 -21.92 -14.69
CA LYS A 106 -13.80 -20.89 -15.67
C LYS A 106 -14.72 -19.67 -15.61
N SER A 107 -16.04 -19.89 -15.57
CA SER A 107 -17.03 -18.80 -15.52
C SER A 107 -16.89 -17.93 -14.26
N VAL A 108 -16.64 -18.57 -13.12
CA VAL A 108 -16.40 -17.87 -11.85
C VAL A 108 -15.10 -17.07 -11.90
N ALA A 109 -14.01 -17.69 -12.38
CA ALA A 109 -12.72 -17.02 -12.50
C ALA A 109 -12.78 -15.82 -13.46
N ASP A 110 -13.45 -15.96 -14.61
CA ASP A 110 -13.66 -14.88 -15.57
C ASP A 110 -14.44 -13.70 -15.00
N ALA A 111 -15.50 -13.97 -14.21
CA ALA A 111 -16.27 -12.90 -13.57
C ALA A 111 -15.42 -12.13 -12.53
N ILE A 112 -14.67 -12.85 -11.69
CA ILE A 112 -13.79 -12.22 -10.69
C ILE A 112 -12.69 -11.40 -11.38
N ARG A 113 -12.05 -11.93 -12.43
CA ARG A 113 -11.03 -11.22 -13.21
C ARG A 113 -11.58 -9.96 -13.87
N ARG A 114 -12.79 -10.01 -14.45
CA ARG A 114 -13.44 -8.82 -15.05
C ARG A 114 -13.72 -7.73 -14.02
N SER A 115 -14.18 -8.11 -12.83
CA SER A 115 -14.42 -7.14 -11.75
C SER A 115 -13.11 -6.49 -11.28
N ARG A 116 -12.06 -7.29 -11.06
CA ARG A 116 -10.74 -6.78 -10.64
C ARG A 116 -10.03 -5.97 -11.72
N ALA A 117 -10.30 -6.22 -12.98
CA ALA A 117 -9.82 -5.41 -14.10
C ALA A 117 -10.59 -4.09 -14.29
N GLY A 118 -11.61 -3.80 -13.47
CA GLY A 118 -12.43 -2.59 -13.60
C GLY A 118 -13.36 -2.60 -14.81
N LEU A 119 -13.59 -3.77 -15.43
CA LEU A 119 -14.47 -3.94 -16.58
C LEU A 119 -15.94 -4.13 -16.18
N SER A 120 -16.23 -4.09 -14.87
CA SER A 120 -17.59 -4.26 -14.31
C SER A 120 -18.04 -2.98 -13.64
N ASP A 121 -19.35 -2.75 -13.59
CA ASP A 121 -19.96 -1.60 -12.91
C ASP A 121 -19.58 -1.59 -11.41
N PRO A 122 -18.94 -0.51 -10.90
CA PRO A 122 -18.53 -0.42 -9.51
C PRO A 122 -19.71 -0.39 -8.52
N ASN A 123 -20.94 -0.11 -8.97
CA ASN A 123 -22.14 -0.13 -8.13
C ASN A 123 -22.80 -1.51 -8.04
N ARG A 124 -22.20 -2.55 -8.66
CA ARG A 124 -22.71 -3.92 -8.65
C ARG A 124 -21.77 -4.83 -7.86
N PRO A 125 -22.28 -5.97 -7.33
CA PRO A 125 -21.43 -6.98 -6.74
C PRO A 125 -20.36 -7.46 -7.72
N ILE A 126 -19.21 -7.89 -7.19
CA ILE A 126 -18.08 -8.46 -7.96
C ILE A 126 -18.56 -9.50 -8.97
N ALA A 127 -19.48 -10.38 -8.55
CA ALA A 127 -20.20 -11.29 -9.42
C ALA A 127 -21.50 -11.75 -8.75
N SER A 128 -22.47 -12.17 -9.56
CA SER A 128 -23.70 -12.84 -9.11
C SER A 128 -23.85 -14.13 -9.89
N PHE A 129 -23.97 -15.25 -9.17
CA PHE A 129 -24.02 -16.58 -9.76
C PHE A 129 -25.29 -17.30 -9.31
N MET A 130 -25.86 -18.10 -10.22
CA MET A 130 -26.90 -19.08 -9.91
C MET A 130 -26.37 -20.45 -10.31
N PHE A 131 -26.03 -21.28 -9.32
CA PHE A 131 -25.59 -22.65 -9.58
C PHE A 131 -26.80 -23.59 -9.64
N MET A 132 -27.00 -24.25 -10.78
CA MET A 132 -28.06 -25.22 -11.00
C MET A 132 -27.47 -26.60 -11.33
N GLY A 133 -28.02 -27.65 -10.72
CA GLY A 133 -27.60 -29.03 -10.97
C GLY A 133 -27.98 -30.00 -9.85
N PRO A 134 -27.62 -31.29 -9.96
CA PRO A 134 -27.88 -32.32 -8.94
C PRO A 134 -27.19 -32.02 -7.61
N THR A 135 -27.67 -32.58 -6.49
CA THR A 135 -27.01 -32.45 -5.18
C THR A 135 -25.67 -33.19 -5.16
N GLY A 136 -24.71 -32.71 -4.36
CA GLY A 136 -23.41 -33.37 -4.17
C GLY A 136 -22.36 -33.16 -5.28
N VAL A 137 -22.65 -32.35 -6.30
CA VAL A 137 -21.75 -32.13 -7.47
C VAL A 137 -20.75 -30.96 -7.30
N GLY A 138 -20.68 -30.35 -6.11
CA GLY A 138 -19.78 -29.24 -5.83
C GLY A 138 -20.31 -27.85 -6.22
N LYS A 139 -21.63 -27.64 -6.16
CA LYS A 139 -22.22 -26.28 -6.08
C LYS A 139 -21.96 -25.68 -4.70
#